data_AF-A0A4Y2SN27-F1
#
_entry.id   AF-A0A4Y2SN27-F1
#
_cell.length_a   1.000
_cell.length_b   1.000
_cell.length_c   1.000
_cell.angle_alpha   90.00
_cell.angle_beta   90.00
_cell.angle_gamma   90.00
#
_symmetry.space_group_name_H-M   'P 1'
#
loop_
_entity.id
_entity.type
_entity.pdbx_description
1 polymer ?
#
loop_
_entity_poly.entity_id
_entity_poly.type
_entity_poly.pdbx_seq_one_letter_code
_entity_poly.pdbx_strand_id
1 'polypeptide(L)'
;MSTGSGTNLTDPITRSEREEKHQEITSNKSDTDDDTNDTLEEQGLTITTTTNTRHLHLSRAEVIPRYNDLLQKVRKVVKLFKRLPTKYDMYLQKYVKEDTGKELSLIVDCRTSWNSLLAMIERFHKLKVCIDKALIDIGSDTTFSDLEWLKIKYLIESLQPFKLAVEAICRRDSTLLTAETTPKFILEKLVTQNTMLSAELSEALRVRIKERRTVVTGILTT
;
A
#
# COMPACT_ATOMS: atom_id res chain seq x y z
N MET A 1 -38.33 -57.85 -2.86
CA MET A 1 -39.43 -57.74 -1.88
C MET A 1 -38.89 -56.94 -0.71
N SER A 2 -39.12 -55.63 -0.71
CA SER A 2 -38.94 -54.75 0.46
C SER A 2 -40.13 -53.84 0.54
N THR A 3 -40.59 -53.69 1.77
CA THR A 3 -41.82 -53.12 2.29
C THR A 3 -42.01 -51.65 1.93
N GLY A 4 -43.24 -51.30 1.57
CA GLY A 4 -43.72 -49.92 1.56
C GLY A 4 -44.22 -49.46 2.93
N SER A 5 -44.17 -48.14 3.13
CA SER A 5 -44.99 -47.30 4.01
C SER A 5 -44.45 -45.87 3.84
N GLY A 6 -45.18 -44.79 3.57
CA GLY A 6 -46.60 -44.54 3.39
C GLY A 6 -46.78 -43.14 2.77
N THR A 7 -47.87 -42.97 2.04
CA THR A 7 -48.41 -41.71 1.53
C THR A 7 -49.30 -41.09 2.64
N ASN A 8 -49.56 -39.78 2.79
CA ASN A 8 -50.28 -38.86 1.90
C ASN A 8 -50.47 -37.50 2.60
N LEU A 9 -50.62 -36.42 1.80
CA LEU A 9 -51.49 -35.22 1.98
C LEU A 9 -51.28 -34.33 3.24
N THR A 10 -51.32 -33.00 3.22
CA THR A 10 -51.90 -31.99 2.31
C THR A 10 -51.39 -30.62 2.77
N ASP A 11 -51.01 -29.74 1.84
CA ASP A 11 -50.96 -28.28 2.05
C ASP A 11 -52.38 -27.72 2.28
N PRO A 12 -52.50 -26.52 2.88
CA PRO A 12 -52.73 -25.37 2.02
C PRO A 12 -51.98 -24.09 2.44
N ILE A 13 -51.33 -23.48 1.45
CA ILE A 13 -51.48 -22.09 0.99
C ILE A 13 -51.70 -21.03 2.08
N THR A 14 -50.72 -20.14 2.26
CA THR A 14 -51.00 -18.70 2.24
C THR A 14 -49.89 -17.92 1.54
N ARG A 15 -50.32 -17.33 0.43
CA ARG A 15 -49.68 -16.39 -0.49
C ARG A 15 -49.74 -14.99 0.11
N SER A 16 -48.66 -14.21 0.02
CA SER A 16 -48.76 -12.75 -0.11
C SER A 16 -47.58 -12.21 -0.90
N GLU A 17 -47.85 -11.93 -2.16
CA GLU A 17 -47.08 -11.09 -3.07
C GLU A 17 -47.22 -9.61 -2.67
N ARG A 18 -46.18 -8.81 -2.96
CA ARG A 18 -46.19 -7.47 -3.63
C ARG A 18 -44.95 -6.65 -3.24
N GLU A 19 -44.04 -6.42 -4.18
CA GLU A 19 -43.95 -5.26 -5.11
C GLU A 19 -43.28 -4.06 -4.43
N GLU A 20 -42.00 -3.82 -4.73
CA GLU A 20 -41.48 -2.89 -5.76
C GLU A 20 -41.24 -1.48 -5.20
N LYS A 21 -39.96 -1.07 -5.21
CA LYS A 21 -39.58 0.21 -5.83
C LYS A 21 -38.07 0.28 -6.07
N HIS A 22 -37.73 0.16 -7.36
CA HIS A 22 -36.54 0.72 -7.96
C HIS A 22 -36.62 2.26 -7.91
N GLN A 23 -35.51 2.92 -7.58
CA GLN A 23 -35.28 4.30 -7.99
C GLN A 23 -33.84 4.47 -8.45
N GLU A 24 -33.73 4.43 -9.78
CA GLU A 24 -32.70 5.02 -10.61
C GLU A 24 -32.86 6.55 -10.55
N ILE A 25 -31.80 7.29 -10.19
CA ILE A 25 -31.70 8.73 -10.45
C ILE A 25 -30.30 9.03 -11.01
N THR A 26 -30.28 9.04 -12.34
CA THR A 26 -29.60 9.97 -13.25
C THR A 26 -28.50 10.89 -12.72
N SER A 27 -27.35 10.76 -13.38
CA SER A 27 -26.40 11.81 -13.78
C SER A 27 -26.93 13.24 -13.70
N ASN A 28 -26.21 14.11 -12.96
CA ASN A 28 -26.03 15.52 -13.31
C ASN A 28 -24.63 15.98 -12.92
N LYS A 29 -23.97 16.61 -13.90
CA LYS A 29 -22.67 17.25 -13.82
C LYS A 29 -22.92 18.74 -13.60
N SER A 30 -22.27 19.35 -12.62
CA SER A 30 -22.13 20.82 -12.54
C SER A 30 -20.84 21.17 -11.82
N ASP A 31 -19.89 21.67 -12.60
CA ASP A 31 -18.73 22.44 -12.14
C ASP A 31 -19.22 23.87 -11.82
N THR A 32 -18.85 24.44 -10.67
CA THR A 32 -18.54 25.87 -10.51
C THR A 32 -17.79 26.06 -9.19
N ASP A 33 -16.68 26.78 -9.30
CA ASP A 33 -15.77 27.24 -8.26
C ASP A 33 -16.49 28.15 -7.25
N ASP A 34 -16.18 28.01 -5.95
CA ASP A 34 -16.33 29.11 -5.00
C ASP A 34 -15.12 29.15 -4.08
N ASP A 35 -14.44 30.27 -4.18
CA ASP A 35 -13.16 30.63 -3.62
C ASP A 35 -13.48 31.58 -2.46
N THR A 36 -13.61 31.04 -1.24
CA THR A 36 -13.86 31.87 -0.05
C THR A 36 -12.64 31.86 0.86
N ASN A 37 -11.82 32.88 0.64
CA ASN A 37 -10.78 33.37 1.50
C ASN A 37 -11.40 33.92 2.80
N ASP A 38 -11.32 33.16 3.90
CA ASP A 38 -11.45 33.71 5.24
C ASP A 38 -10.08 33.82 5.91
N THR A 39 -9.55 35.03 5.79
CA THR A 39 -8.44 35.57 6.55
C THR A 39 -8.86 35.72 8.01
N LEU A 40 -8.29 34.94 8.92
CA LEU A 40 -8.29 35.29 10.34
C LEU A 40 -6.89 35.73 10.74
N GLU A 41 -6.72 37.05 10.84
CA GLU A 41 -5.56 37.67 11.45
C GLU A 41 -5.53 37.34 12.95
N GLU A 42 -4.52 36.62 13.41
CA GLU A 42 -4.10 36.68 14.80
C GLU A 42 -2.64 37.15 14.83
N GLN A 43 -2.46 38.43 15.19
CA GLN A 43 -1.15 39.01 15.42
C GLN A 43 -0.64 38.61 16.81
N GLY A 44 0.58 38.07 16.87
CA GLY A 44 1.48 38.27 18.00
C GLY A 44 2.08 37.03 18.65
N LEU A 45 3.28 36.62 18.22
CA LEU A 45 4.50 36.54 19.05
C LEU A 45 5.68 36.01 18.22
N THR A 46 6.60 36.89 17.86
CA THR A 46 7.81 36.58 17.10
C THR A 46 8.86 35.94 18.02
N ILE A 47 9.04 34.63 17.93
CA ILE A 47 10.24 33.96 18.47
C ILE A 47 11.18 33.68 17.29
N THR A 48 12.20 34.52 17.14
CA THR A 48 13.29 34.33 16.19
C THR A 48 14.24 33.24 16.69
N THR A 49 13.91 31.97 16.47
CA THR A 49 14.91 30.90 16.51
C THR A 49 15.54 30.80 15.13
N THR A 50 16.74 31.38 14.98
CA THR A 50 17.67 31.13 13.88
C THR A 50 18.17 29.68 13.94
N THR A 51 17.30 28.72 13.63
CA THR A 51 17.67 27.33 13.46
C THR A 51 17.78 27.09 11.95
N ASN A 52 19.02 27.02 11.50
CA ASN A 52 19.51 26.59 10.18
C ASN A 52 18.43 25.91 9.30
N THR A 53 17.67 26.74 8.58
CA THR A 53 16.53 26.35 7.73
C THR A 53 16.96 25.54 6.51
N ARG A 54 18.26 25.47 6.22
CA ARG A 54 18.77 24.83 4.99
C ARG A 54 18.86 23.32 5.06
N HIS A 55 18.62 22.71 6.21
CA HIS A 55 18.71 21.24 6.39
C HIS A 55 17.37 20.54 6.65
N LEU A 56 16.27 21.31 6.69
CA LEU A 56 14.91 20.82 6.96
C LEU A 56 14.00 20.87 5.71
N HIS A 57 14.58 20.99 4.53
CA HIS A 57 13.84 20.76 3.29
C HIS A 57 14.12 19.35 2.79
N LEU A 58 13.79 18.33 3.60
CA LEU A 58 13.46 17.03 3.03
C LEU A 58 12.11 17.21 2.34
N SER A 59 12.16 17.85 1.18
CA SER A 59 10.98 18.10 0.40
C SER A 59 10.38 16.73 0.09
N ARG A 60 9.08 16.62 0.33
CA ARG A 60 8.22 15.60 -0.26
C ARG A 60 8.54 15.36 -1.75
N ALA A 61 9.18 16.32 -2.42
CA ALA A 61 9.56 16.28 -3.82
C ALA A 61 10.89 15.55 -4.17
N GLU A 62 11.79 15.19 -3.23
CA GLU A 62 13.11 14.61 -3.59
C GLU A 62 13.24 13.08 -3.48
N VAL A 63 12.59 12.46 -2.47
CA VAL A 63 12.60 10.99 -2.31
C VAL A 63 11.68 10.32 -3.35
N ILE A 64 10.62 11.04 -3.76
CA ILE A 64 9.57 10.52 -4.63
C ILE A 64 10.04 10.28 -6.07
N PRO A 65 10.77 11.17 -6.76
CA PRO A 65 11.14 10.97 -8.17
C PRO A 65 12.06 9.77 -8.40
N ARG A 66 13.03 9.54 -7.50
CA ARG A 66 14.07 8.49 -7.68
C ARG A 66 13.52 7.08 -7.84
N TYR A 67 12.46 6.76 -7.12
CA TYR A 67 11.79 5.45 -7.19
C TYR A 67 10.51 5.49 -8.02
N ASN A 68 9.98 6.68 -8.36
CA ASN A 68 8.72 6.79 -9.10
C ASN A 68 8.83 6.13 -10.48
N ASP A 69 9.89 6.37 -11.24
CA ASP A 69 10.04 5.78 -12.58
C ASP A 69 10.07 4.25 -12.54
N LEU A 70 10.82 3.70 -11.58
CA LEU A 70 10.88 2.26 -11.32
C LEU A 70 9.51 1.71 -10.90
N LEU A 71 8.80 2.39 -10.01
CA LEU A 71 7.45 1.99 -9.59
C LEU A 71 6.43 2.09 -10.74
N GLN A 72 6.53 3.11 -11.60
CA GLN A 72 5.69 3.21 -12.79
C GLN A 72 5.98 2.07 -13.76
N LYS A 73 7.25 1.68 -13.93
CA LYS A 73 7.65 0.53 -14.75
C LYS A 73 7.08 -0.78 -14.20
N VAL A 74 7.17 -1.01 -12.88
CA VAL A 74 6.52 -2.15 -12.21
C VAL A 74 5.02 -2.15 -12.47
N ARG A 75 4.33 -1.01 -12.25
CA ARG A 75 2.89 -0.89 -12.51
C ARG A 75 2.51 -1.18 -13.96
N LYS A 76 3.31 -0.73 -14.93
CA LYS A 76 3.08 -1.01 -16.36
C LYS A 76 3.08 -2.52 -16.63
N VAL A 77 4.07 -3.24 -16.11
CA VAL A 77 4.18 -4.69 -16.29
C VAL A 77 3.06 -5.43 -15.56
N VAL A 78 2.76 -5.08 -14.32
CA VAL A 78 1.63 -5.67 -13.57
C VAL A 78 0.32 -5.47 -14.34
N LYS A 79 0.09 -4.26 -14.89
CA LYS A 79 -1.09 -3.96 -15.70
C LYS A 79 -1.11 -4.72 -17.04
N LEU A 80 0.04 -4.97 -17.66
CA LEU A 80 0.14 -5.76 -18.88
C LEU A 80 -0.45 -7.16 -18.67
N PHE A 81 -0.01 -7.85 -17.62
CA PHE A 81 -0.52 -9.18 -17.28
C PHE A 81 -1.99 -9.16 -16.83
N LYS A 82 -2.41 -8.13 -16.07
CA LYS A 82 -3.80 -8.02 -15.60
C LYS A 82 -4.81 -7.60 -16.67
N ARG A 83 -4.40 -6.84 -17.68
CA ARG A 83 -5.29 -6.37 -18.76
C ARG A 83 -5.58 -7.47 -19.79
N LEU A 84 -4.71 -8.48 -19.88
CA LEU A 84 -4.82 -9.55 -20.89
C LEU A 84 -4.84 -10.93 -20.20
N PRO A 85 -5.90 -11.22 -19.41
CA PRO A 85 -5.95 -12.37 -18.50
C PRO A 85 -5.88 -13.72 -19.22
N THR A 86 -6.27 -13.78 -20.50
CA THR A 86 -6.43 -15.08 -21.17
C THR A 86 -5.14 -15.58 -21.82
N LYS A 87 -4.30 -14.69 -22.35
CA LYS A 87 -3.06 -15.07 -23.06
C LYS A 87 -1.81 -14.79 -22.25
N TYR A 88 -1.66 -13.59 -21.68
CA TYR A 88 -0.43 -13.20 -20.99
C TYR A 88 -0.36 -13.75 -19.57
N ASP A 89 -1.49 -13.84 -18.87
CA ASP A 89 -1.53 -14.53 -17.59
C ASP A 89 -1.24 -16.03 -17.76
N MET A 90 -1.59 -16.65 -18.91
CA MET A 90 -1.25 -18.06 -19.17
C MET A 90 0.27 -18.30 -19.18
N TYR A 91 1.05 -17.43 -19.85
CA TYR A 91 2.52 -17.53 -19.84
C TYR A 91 3.08 -17.35 -18.43
N LEU A 92 2.58 -16.35 -17.69
CA LEU A 92 3.03 -16.12 -16.32
C LEU A 92 2.67 -17.31 -15.41
N GLN A 93 1.41 -17.76 -15.42
CA GLN A 93 0.96 -18.87 -14.59
C GLN A 93 1.67 -20.19 -14.92
N LYS A 94 2.08 -20.40 -16.18
CA LYS A 94 2.92 -21.55 -16.55
C LYS A 94 4.23 -21.55 -15.73
N TYR A 95 4.99 -20.46 -15.78
CA TYR A 95 6.25 -20.35 -15.05
C TYR A 95 6.08 -20.31 -13.54
N VAL A 96 5.00 -19.72 -13.05
CA VAL A 96 4.69 -19.65 -11.62
C VAL A 96 4.32 -21.03 -11.05
N LYS A 97 3.56 -21.84 -11.79
CA LYS A 97 3.26 -23.22 -11.42
C LYS A 97 4.51 -24.09 -11.40
N GLU A 98 5.39 -23.93 -12.38
CA GLU A 98 6.66 -24.67 -12.43
C GLU A 98 7.56 -24.34 -11.23
N ASP A 99 7.63 -23.07 -10.81
CA ASP A 99 8.53 -22.62 -9.74
C ASP A 99 7.94 -22.83 -8.33
N THR A 100 6.67 -22.49 -8.13
CA THR A 100 6.03 -22.47 -6.79
C THR A 100 5.04 -23.63 -6.57
N GLY A 101 4.68 -24.38 -7.62
CA GLY A 101 3.70 -25.48 -7.55
C GLY A 101 2.24 -25.02 -7.40
N LYS A 102 1.98 -23.72 -7.39
CA LYS A 102 0.64 -23.11 -7.25
C LYS A 102 0.55 -21.86 -8.11
N GLU A 103 -0.65 -21.52 -8.54
CA GLU A 103 -0.92 -20.24 -9.22
C GLU A 103 -0.76 -19.07 -8.25
N LEU A 104 -0.01 -18.06 -8.69
CA LEU A 104 0.11 -16.79 -8.00
C LEU A 104 -0.08 -15.68 -9.03
N SER A 105 -1.12 -14.87 -8.84
CA SER A 105 -1.34 -13.71 -9.68
C SER A 105 -0.59 -12.48 -9.13
N LEU A 106 -0.23 -11.57 -10.03
CA LEU A 106 0.29 -10.27 -9.65
C LEU A 106 -0.80 -9.44 -8.94
N ILE A 107 -0.39 -8.47 -8.13
CA ILE A 107 -1.30 -7.60 -7.38
C ILE A 107 -1.11 -6.18 -7.91
N VAL A 108 -2.21 -5.46 -8.17
CA VAL A 108 -2.17 -4.04 -8.52
C VAL A 108 -2.30 -3.23 -7.24
N ASP A 109 -1.48 -2.19 -7.08
CA ASP A 109 -1.58 -1.29 -5.94
C ASP A 109 -2.82 -0.38 -6.03
N CYS A 110 -3.29 0.08 -4.88
CA CYS A 110 -4.29 1.13 -4.79
C CYS A 110 -3.64 2.44 -4.33
N ARG A 111 -4.09 3.56 -4.92
CA ARG A 111 -3.43 4.86 -4.75
C ARG A 111 -3.44 5.37 -3.31
N THR A 112 -4.43 4.98 -2.51
CA THR A 112 -4.70 5.53 -1.19
C THR A 112 -4.08 4.72 -0.05
N SER A 113 -3.52 3.54 -0.32
CA SER A 113 -2.94 2.68 0.72
C SER A 113 -1.51 2.27 0.36
N TRP A 114 -0.56 2.76 1.13
CA TRP A 114 0.85 2.39 1.00
C TRP A 114 1.08 0.87 1.23
N ASN A 115 0.23 0.22 2.03
CA ASN A 115 0.27 -1.23 2.23
C ASN A 115 0.02 -2.00 0.92
N SER A 116 -0.85 -1.48 0.05
CA SER A 116 -1.12 -2.10 -1.25
C SER A 116 0.07 -1.97 -2.21
N LEU A 117 0.80 -0.85 -2.14
CA LEU A 117 2.03 -0.65 -2.89
C LEU A 117 3.09 -1.67 -2.44
N LEU A 118 3.29 -1.81 -1.13
CA LEU A 118 4.21 -2.80 -0.58
C LEU A 118 3.83 -4.23 -1.00
N ALA A 119 2.55 -4.59 -0.91
CA ALA A 119 2.07 -5.90 -1.34
C ALA A 119 2.30 -6.17 -2.84
N MET A 120 2.11 -5.15 -3.70
CA MET A 120 2.41 -5.25 -5.13
C MET A 120 3.90 -5.51 -5.38
N ILE A 121 4.79 -4.71 -4.78
CA ILE A 121 6.24 -4.85 -5.01
C ILE A 121 6.80 -6.14 -4.40
N GLU A 122 6.29 -6.59 -3.23
CA GLU A 122 6.64 -7.88 -2.62
C GLU A 122 6.28 -9.04 -3.55
N ARG A 123 5.04 -9.04 -4.08
CA ARG A 123 4.58 -10.07 -5.03
C ARG A 123 5.39 -10.04 -6.31
N PHE A 124 5.65 -8.84 -6.84
CA PHE A 124 6.39 -8.64 -8.06
C PHE A 124 7.83 -9.16 -7.94
N HIS A 125 8.54 -8.80 -6.87
CA HIS A 125 9.90 -9.27 -6.61
C HIS A 125 9.94 -10.78 -6.36
N LYS A 126 8.93 -11.36 -5.68
CA LYS A 126 8.83 -12.81 -5.48
C LYS A 126 8.76 -13.57 -6.81
N LEU A 127 8.08 -13.01 -7.81
CA LEU A 127 7.87 -13.65 -9.11
C LEU A 127 8.90 -13.21 -10.17
N LYS A 128 10.02 -12.57 -9.78
CA LYS A 128 10.97 -11.95 -10.73
C LYS A 128 11.39 -12.87 -11.89
N VAL A 129 11.74 -14.13 -11.59
CA VAL A 129 12.21 -15.10 -12.58
C VAL A 129 11.08 -15.48 -13.54
N CYS A 130 9.88 -15.69 -13.02
CA CYS A 130 8.69 -16.00 -13.82
C CYS A 130 8.31 -14.82 -14.71
N ILE A 131 8.41 -13.59 -14.20
CA ILE A 131 8.13 -12.36 -14.93
C ILE A 131 9.13 -12.18 -16.08
N ASP A 132 10.44 -12.34 -15.83
CA ASP A 132 11.46 -12.19 -16.87
C ASP A 132 11.25 -13.19 -18.02
N LYS A 133 10.99 -14.47 -17.69
CA LYS A 133 10.66 -15.50 -18.69
C LYS A 133 9.38 -15.19 -19.45
N ALA A 134 8.32 -14.76 -18.76
CA ALA A 134 7.04 -14.44 -19.39
C ALA A 134 7.15 -13.20 -20.30
N LEU A 135 7.96 -12.20 -19.93
CA LEU A 135 8.20 -11.02 -20.77
C LEU A 135 8.94 -11.38 -22.06
N ILE A 136 9.89 -12.32 -22.00
CA ILE A 136 10.58 -12.87 -23.18
C ILE A 136 9.60 -13.59 -24.11
N ASP A 137 8.76 -14.48 -23.57
CA ASP A 137 7.77 -15.23 -24.35
C ASP A 137 6.73 -14.33 -25.03
N ILE A 138 6.34 -13.25 -24.35
CA ILE A 138 5.40 -12.26 -24.89
C ILE A 138 6.06 -11.37 -25.96
N GLY A 139 7.40 -11.32 -25.99
CA GLY A 139 8.15 -10.40 -26.85
C GLY A 139 8.02 -8.94 -26.41
N SER A 140 7.92 -8.69 -25.10
CA SER A 140 7.85 -7.34 -24.55
C SER A 140 9.25 -6.72 -24.45
N ASP A 141 9.41 -5.49 -24.94
CA ASP A 141 10.66 -4.71 -24.82
C ASP A 141 10.99 -4.31 -23.38
N THR A 142 10.03 -4.44 -22.45
CA THR A 142 10.27 -4.09 -21.05
C THR A 142 11.07 -5.19 -20.35
N THR A 143 12.24 -4.84 -19.84
CA THR A 143 13.11 -5.72 -19.03
C THR A 143 13.56 -4.99 -17.76
N PHE A 144 13.98 -5.72 -16.72
CA PHE A 144 14.52 -5.13 -15.49
C PHE A 144 16.00 -5.48 -15.35
N SER A 145 16.82 -4.47 -15.10
CA SER A 145 18.24 -4.68 -14.78
C SER A 145 18.42 -5.20 -13.35
N ASP A 146 19.56 -5.83 -13.08
CA ASP A 146 19.92 -6.27 -11.72
C ASP A 146 19.89 -5.13 -10.70
N LEU A 147 20.30 -3.93 -11.12
CA LEU A 147 20.24 -2.73 -10.29
C LEU A 147 18.80 -2.30 -9.97
N GLU A 148 17.88 -2.42 -10.93
CA GLU A 148 16.45 -2.15 -10.69
C GLU A 148 15.85 -3.17 -9.73
N TRP A 149 16.16 -4.46 -9.90
CA TRP A 149 15.74 -5.50 -8.96
C TRP A 149 16.28 -5.26 -7.56
N LEU A 150 17.55 -4.86 -7.44
CA LEU A 150 18.16 -4.51 -6.16
C LEU A 150 17.47 -3.30 -5.51
N LYS A 151 17.13 -2.27 -6.28
CA LYS A 151 16.36 -1.12 -5.79
C LYS A 151 14.97 -1.51 -5.30
N ILE A 152 14.27 -2.42 -6.01
CA ILE A 152 12.98 -2.97 -5.55
C ILE A 152 13.15 -3.69 -4.22
N LYS A 153 14.20 -4.51 -4.09
CA LYS A 153 14.51 -5.21 -2.84
C LYS A 153 14.75 -4.25 -1.68
N TYR A 154 15.59 -3.23 -1.87
CA TYR A 154 15.83 -2.21 -0.83
C TYR A 154 14.56 -1.45 -0.44
N LEU A 155 13.68 -1.17 -1.40
CA LEU A 155 12.39 -0.55 -1.13
C LEU A 155 11.49 -1.45 -0.27
N ILE A 156 11.41 -2.75 -0.58
CA ILE A 156 10.67 -3.73 0.23
C ILE A 156 11.21 -3.76 1.65
N GLU A 157 12.53 -3.92 1.79
CA GLU A 157 13.20 -4.00 3.10
C GLU A 157 12.98 -2.72 3.91
N SER A 158 13.08 -1.55 3.30
CA SER A 158 12.89 -0.26 3.99
C SER A 158 11.45 -0.02 4.45
N LEU A 159 10.45 -0.56 3.74
CA LEU A 159 9.04 -0.41 4.08
C LEU A 159 8.54 -1.49 5.05
N GLN A 160 9.22 -2.62 5.17
CA GLN A 160 8.82 -3.74 6.02
C GLN A 160 8.70 -3.39 7.52
N PRO A 161 9.62 -2.59 8.13
CA PRO A 161 9.46 -2.14 9.52
C PRO A 161 8.20 -1.30 9.74
N PHE A 162 7.78 -0.50 8.77
CA PHE A 162 6.56 0.30 8.85
C PHE A 162 5.30 -0.59 8.85
N LYS A 163 5.33 -1.68 8.09
CA LYS A 163 4.22 -2.66 8.06
C LYS A 163 4.03 -3.32 9.42
N LEU A 164 5.12 -3.83 9.99
CA LEU A 164 5.10 -4.43 11.32
C LEU A 164 4.67 -3.42 12.39
N ALA A 165 5.13 -2.18 12.29
CA ALA A 165 4.76 -1.11 13.19
C ALA A 165 3.26 -0.79 13.16
N VAL A 166 2.69 -0.64 11.96
CA VAL A 166 1.25 -0.38 11.81
C VAL A 166 0.44 -1.59 12.28
N GLU A 167 0.86 -2.81 11.95
CA GLU A 167 0.23 -4.03 12.47
C GLU A 167 0.25 -4.05 14.00
N ALA A 168 1.38 -3.72 14.64
CA ALA A 168 1.50 -3.69 16.10
C ALA A 168 0.62 -2.61 16.77
N ILE A 169 0.55 -1.41 16.18
CA ILE A 169 -0.24 -0.30 16.71
C ILE A 169 -1.75 -0.54 16.51
N CYS A 170 -2.14 -1.18 15.41
CA CYS A 170 -3.54 -1.44 15.08
C CYS A 170 -4.14 -2.68 15.77
N ARG A 171 -3.37 -3.43 16.57
CA ARG A 171 -3.91 -4.55 17.34
C ARG A 171 -4.81 -4.08 18.48
N ARG A 172 -5.80 -4.90 18.85
CA ARG A 172 -6.72 -4.62 19.97
C ARG A 172 -6.04 -4.53 21.33
N ASP A 173 -4.93 -5.23 21.52
CA ASP A 173 -4.11 -5.24 22.74
C ASP A 173 -3.02 -4.15 22.74
N SER A 174 -3.03 -3.22 21.76
CA SER A 174 -2.02 -2.18 21.68
C SER A 174 -2.12 -1.20 22.84
N THR A 175 -0.98 -0.91 23.47
CA THR A 175 -0.90 -0.03 24.64
C THR A 175 -0.13 1.25 24.29
N LEU A 176 -0.17 2.26 25.17
CA LEU A 176 0.66 3.45 25.03
C LEU A 176 2.15 3.10 24.92
N LEU A 177 2.62 2.09 25.68
CA LEU A 177 3.99 1.59 25.60
C LEU A 177 4.31 1.02 24.21
N THR A 178 3.38 0.29 23.60
CA THR A 178 3.52 -0.21 22.22
C THR A 178 3.67 0.96 21.24
N ALA A 179 2.82 1.98 21.35
CA ALA A 179 2.90 3.18 20.50
C ALA A 179 4.20 3.97 20.72
N GLU A 180 4.74 4.01 21.94
CA GLU A 180 5.98 4.71 22.25
C GLU A 180 7.23 3.99 21.74
N THR A 181 7.25 2.65 21.83
CA THR A 181 8.39 1.81 21.43
C THR A 181 8.42 1.53 19.93
N THR A 182 7.27 1.52 19.26
CA THR A 182 7.17 1.19 17.82
C THR A 182 8.00 2.13 16.92
N PRO A 183 8.00 3.47 17.10
CA PRO A 183 8.87 4.35 16.33
C PRO A 183 10.36 4.08 16.57
N LYS A 184 10.76 3.72 17.81
CA LYS A 184 12.15 3.33 18.12
C LYS A 184 12.53 2.07 17.35
N PHE A 185 11.66 1.06 17.37
CA PHE A 185 11.82 -0.17 16.59
C PHE A 185 12.02 0.11 15.08
N ILE A 186 11.21 0.98 14.48
CA ILE A 186 11.37 1.34 13.05
C ILE A 186 12.76 1.97 12.82
N LEU A 187 13.16 2.94 13.65
CA LEU A 187 14.43 3.63 13.49
C LEU A 187 15.62 2.67 13.59
N GLU A 188 15.62 1.75 14.56
CA GLU A 188 16.65 0.72 14.72
C GLU A 188 16.76 -0.18 13.48
N LYS A 189 15.62 -0.62 12.94
CA LYS A 189 15.60 -1.44 11.72
C LYS A 189 16.11 -0.69 10.49
N LEU A 190 15.74 0.58 10.32
CA LEU A 190 16.19 1.40 9.19
C LEU A 190 17.69 1.71 9.26
N VAL A 191 18.22 1.96 10.46
CA VAL A 191 19.66 2.18 10.67
C VAL A 191 20.45 0.91 10.36
N THR A 192 19.94 -0.26 10.75
CA THR A 192 20.59 -1.56 10.48
C THR A 192 20.74 -1.84 8.98
N GLN A 193 19.77 -1.40 8.17
CA GLN A 193 19.80 -1.60 6.71
C GLN A 193 20.87 -0.77 6.01
N ASN A 194 21.25 0.39 6.58
CA ASN A 194 22.30 1.27 6.07
C ASN A 194 22.22 1.57 4.55
N THR A 195 21.00 1.77 4.04
CA THR A 195 20.78 2.20 2.65
C THR A 195 20.47 3.70 2.61
N MET A 196 20.67 4.33 1.44
CA MET A 196 20.29 5.75 1.29
C MET A 196 18.80 5.97 1.56
N LEU A 197 17.93 5.06 1.10
CA LEU A 197 16.50 5.16 1.33
C LEU A 197 16.15 5.01 2.83
N SER A 198 16.77 4.06 3.52
CA SER A 198 16.52 3.85 4.94
C SER A 198 17.02 5.04 5.78
N ALA A 199 18.13 5.68 5.39
CA ALA A 199 18.60 6.93 5.98
C ALA A 199 17.59 8.07 5.79
N GLU A 200 17.12 8.32 4.57
CA GLU A 200 16.11 9.34 4.24
C GLU A 200 14.81 9.12 5.02
N LEU A 201 14.30 7.88 5.06
CA LEU A 201 13.10 7.53 5.82
C LEU A 201 13.29 7.68 7.32
N SER A 202 14.47 7.31 7.85
CA SER A 202 14.77 7.47 9.27
C SER A 202 14.77 8.94 9.68
N GLU A 203 15.33 9.82 8.84
CA GLU A 203 15.37 11.25 9.13
C GLU A 203 13.99 11.88 9.02
N ALA A 204 13.23 11.54 7.97
CA ALA A 204 11.84 11.95 7.85
C ALA A 204 11.03 11.54 9.10
N LEU A 205 11.20 10.31 9.57
CA LEU A 205 10.52 9.81 10.75
C LEU A 205 10.96 10.56 12.02
N ARG A 206 12.25 10.83 12.20
CA ARG A 206 12.76 11.62 13.34
C ARG A 206 12.15 13.03 13.38
N VAL A 207 12.12 13.72 12.24
CA VAL A 207 11.49 15.05 12.13
C VAL A 207 10.02 14.96 12.54
N ARG A 208 9.28 13.98 12.01
CA ARG A 208 7.86 13.79 12.29
C ARG A 208 7.55 13.35 13.72
N ILE A 209 8.50 12.72 14.42
CA ILE A 209 8.40 12.43 15.86
C ILE A 209 8.62 13.72 16.66
N LYS A 210 9.65 14.52 16.31
CA LYS A 210 9.96 15.78 16.99
C LYS A 210 8.80 16.79 16.89
N GLU A 211 8.20 16.92 15.71
CA GLU A 211 7.02 17.79 15.50
C GLU A 211 5.82 17.44 16.38
N ARG A 212 5.66 16.15 16.74
CA ARG A 212 4.48 15.66 17.48
C ARG A 212 4.72 15.47 18.97
N ARG A 213 5.98 15.37 19.41
CA ARG A 213 6.30 15.27 20.83
C ARG A 213 6.38 16.66 21.42
N THR A 214 5.42 16.97 22.31
CA THR A 214 5.50 18.16 23.18
C THR A 214 6.44 17.87 24.36
N VAL A 215 6.94 18.93 25.02
CA VAL A 215 7.91 18.86 26.14
C VAL A 215 7.49 17.89 27.25
N VAL A 216 6.19 17.70 27.46
CA VAL A 216 5.63 16.80 28.50
C VAL A 216 5.94 15.31 28.22
N THR A 217 6.08 14.91 26.96
CA THR A 217 6.41 13.50 26.59
C THR A 217 7.92 13.24 26.57
N GLY A 218 8.76 14.27 26.68
CA GLY A 218 10.22 14.13 26.72
C GLY A 218 10.78 13.62 28.05
N ILE A 219 9.97 13.66 29.12
CA ILE A 219 10.38 13.33 30.49
C ILE A 219 10.48 11.80 30.70
N LEU A 220 9.82 11.00 29.87
CA LEU A 220 9.83 9.52 30.01
C LEU A 220 11.02 8.81 29.34
N THR A 221 11.96 9.54 28.73
CA THR A 221 13.04 8.93 27.92
C THR A 221 14.45 9.44 28.20
N THR A 222 14.78 9.82 29.44
CA THR A 222 16.19 9.81 29.89
C THR A 222 16.63 8.39 30.18
#